data_AF-A0A251T164-F1
#
_entry.id   AF-A0A251T164-F1
#
_cell.length_a   1.000
_cell.length_b   1.000
_cell.length_c   1.000
_cell.angle_alpha   90.00
_cell.angle_beta   90.00
_cell.angle_gamma   90.00
#
_symmetry.space_group_name_H-M   'P 1'
#
loop_
_entity.id
_entity.type
_entity.pdbx_description
1 polymer ?
#
loop_
_entity_poly.entity_id
_entity_poly.type
_entity_poly.pdbx_seq_one_letter_code
_entity_poly.pdbx_strand_id
1 'polypeptide(L)'
;MAEVKLSFSFVVVLYVFMAARLCYTNNNRSSGSHENVEVQKLLNSLNKPAVKSIKSSDGDIMDCVRISDQPAFDHPLLKNHTIKMRPIYHPNPVDDNKVSSLVNATADRHSSSSITQLWRSNGKCPKGTIPIRRTKREDILRASSVDSYGKKKSFIGKSSFIDVELGVTDGHEYAVASTKTGQFYGSKSALNLWNPKVQESNEFSLTQTWVVGGTYDTGLNTIEAGWQVYQRLYGDTKTRLFIYWTSDGYQKTGCYNLCSGFIQTNNKYAIGGSLSPTSETDGTQQELTILIWKDNAGGGDWWMQLNGETIGYWPSSLFTHLRKSASMIQWGGEIINTRSQGRHTTTQMGSGQFPKLWYRKASYIRKIETVDQSNALRTAEVSTYHEQNCYDILTRNTTDNFWGTYFFYGGPGRNPNCP
;
A
#
# COMPACT_ATOMS: atom_id res chain seq x y z
N MET A 1 69.33 38.13 3.96
CA MET A 1 67.95 38.51 3.55
C MET A 1 67.92 38.55 2.03
N ALA A 2 67.33 37.53 1.41
CA ALA A 2 67.07 37.51 -0.03
C ALA A 2 65.56 37.55 -0.21
N GLU A 3 65.05 38.69 -0.69
CA GLU A 3 63.64 38.84 -1.07
C GLU A 3 63.37 38.00 -2.32
N VAL A 4 62.50 37.00 -2.19
CA VAL A 4 61.94 36.30 -3.34
C VAL A 4 60.88 37.22 -3.95
N LYS A 5 61.25 37.94 -5.00
CA LYS A 5 60.29 38.68 -5.83
C LYS A 5 59.48 37.68 -6.65
N LEU A 6 58.27 37.36 -6.18
CA LEU A 6 57.26 36.67 -6.98
C LEU A 6 56.92 37.55 -8.18
N SER A 7 57.25 37.10 -9.38
CA SER A 7 56.85 37.74 -10.63
C SER A 7 55.33 37.79 -10.72
N PHE A 8 54.78 38.96 -11.07
CA PHE A 8 53.34 39.19 -11.26
C PHE A 8 52.73 38.18 -12.25
N SER A 9 53.51 37.73 -13.23
CA SER A 9 53.10 36.70 -14.20
C SER A 9 52.83 35.34 -13.54
N PHE A 10 53.54 34.97 -12.48
CA PHE A 10 53.36 33.69 -11.79
C PHE A 10 52.05 33.68 -10.97
N VAL A 11 51.71 34.82 -10.35
CA VAL A 11 50.44 35.01 -9.63
C VAL A 11 49.25 34.95 -10.59
N VAL A 12 49.37 35.58 -11.76
CA VAL A 12 48.33 35.56 -12.80
C VAL A 12 48.10 34.14 -13.33
N VAL A 13 49.16 33.37 -13.58
CA VAL A 13 49.04 31.98 -14.03
C VAL A 13 48.35 31.10 -12.97
N LEU A 14 48.69 31.25 -11.69
CA LEU A 14 48.01 30.55 -10.58
C LEU A 14 46.52 30.93 -10.49
N TYR A 15 46.18 32.19 -10.67
CA TYR A 15 44.78 32.64 -10.71
C TYR A 15 44.02 32.09 -11.91
N VAL A 16 44.64 32.03 -13.09
CA VAL A 16 44.03 31.42 -14.29
C VAL A 16 43.82 29.93 -14.10
N PHE A 17 44.76 29.20 -13.49
CA PHE A 17 44.60 27.78 -13.18
C PHE A 17 43.53 27.52 -12.10
N MET A 18 43.43 28.37 -11.07
CA MET A 18 42.36 28.28 -10.08
C MET A 18 40.99 28.64 -10.67
N ALA A 19 40.91 29.67 -11.51
CA ALA A 19 39.69 30.04 -12.23
C ALA A 19 39.27 28.96 -13.23
N ALA A 20 40.22 28.33 -13.94
CA ALA A 20 39.95 27.21 -14.82
C ALA A 20 39.46 25.97 -14.04
N ARG A 21 40.00 25.70 -12.84
CA ARG A 21 39.48 24.65 -11.95
C ARG A 21 38.08 24.97 -11.44
N LEU A 22 37.81 26.22 -11.05
CA LEU A 22 36.47 26.69 -10.63
C LEU A 22 35.45 26.62 -11.78
N CYS A 23 35.86 26.92 -13.01
CA CYS A 23 35.03 26.76 -14.21
C CYS A 23 34.83 25.29 -14.60
N TYR A 24 35.83 24.41 -14.41
CA TYR A 24 35.71 22.98 -14.68
C TYR A 24 34.80 22.27 -13.65
N THR A 25 34.79 22.74 -12.40
CA THR A 25 33.86 22.25 -11.36
C THR A 25 32.45 22.82 -11.47
N ASN A 26 32.23 23.85 -12.29
CA ASN A 26 30.90 24.45 -12.51
C ASN A 26 30.12 23.83 -13.67
N ASN A 27 30.47 22.61 -14.09
CA ASN A 27 29.70 21.84 -15.06
C ASN A 27 28.44 21.22 -14.41
N ASN A 28 27.58 22.06 -13.83
CA ASN A 28 26.22 21.72 -13.38
C ASN A 28 25.23 21.47 -14.55
N ARG A 29 25.75 21.23 -15.77
CA ARG A 29 24.94 20.95 -16.97
C ARG A 29 24.73 19.45 -17.24
N SER A 30 25.33 18.55 -16.44
CA SER A 30 25.21 17.09 -16.61
C SER A 30 24.02 16.46 -15.86
N SER A 31 23.72 16.94 -14.65
CA SER A 31 22.76 16.29 -13.74
C SER A 31 21.34 16.20 -14.30
N GLY A 32 20.83 17.29 -14.90
CA GLY A 32 19.49 17.31 -15.47
C GLY A 32 19.32 16.41 -16.69
N SER A 33 20.38 16.16 -17.47
CA SER A 33 20.31 15.27 -18.63
C SER A 33 20.26 13.80 -18.23
N HIS A 34 21.02 13.43 -17.19
CA HIS A 34 21.09 12.05 -16.69
C HIS A 34 19.79 11.65 -15.99
N GLU A 35 19.27 12.50 -15.10
CA GLU A 35 18.00 12.28 -14.42
C GLU A 35 16.85 12.14 -15.42
N ASN A 36 16.83 12.95 -16.48
CA ASN A 36 15.83 12.83 -17.56
C ASN A 36 15.86 11.46 -18.24
N VAL A 37 17.05 10.90 -18.47
CA VAL A 37 17.22 9.57 -19.07
C VAL A 37 16.77 8.47 -18.11
N GLU A 38 17.11 8.56 -16.83
CA GLU A 38 16.68 7.61 -15.80
C GLU A 38 15.16 7.60 -15.63
N VAL A 39 14.55 8.78 -15.54
CA VAL A 39 13.09 8.94 -15.48
C VAL A 39 12.42 8.33 -16.70
N GLN A 40 12.95 8.58 -17.91
CA GLN A 40 12.38 8.00 -19.13
C GLN A 40 12.52 6.47 -19.18
N LYS A 41 13.66 5.92 -18.75
CA LYS A 41 13.86 4.47 -18.63
C LYS A 41 12.85 3.85 -17.67
N LEU A 42 12.63 4.47 -16.50
CA LEU A 42 11.67 3.98 -15.53
C LEU A 42 10.22 4.06 -16.06
N LEU A 43 9.85 5.16 -16.73
CA LEU A 43 8.53 5.28 -17.37
C LEU A 43 8.29 4.19 -18.41
N ASN A 44 9.28 3.89 -19.25
CA ASN A 44 9.17 2.83 -20.26
C ASN A 44 9.03 1.44 -19.63
N SER A 45 9.63 1.23 -18.46
CA SER A 45 9.49 -0.02 -17.70
C SER A 45 8.10 -0.17 -17.10
N LEU A 46 7.60 0.88 -16.43
CA LEU A 46 6.31 0.86 -15.71
C LEU A 46 5.09 0.93 -16.63
N ASN A 47 5.14 1.78 -17.66
CA ASN A 47 4.02 1.99 -18.58
C ASN A 47 4.10 1.02 -19.74
N LYS A 48 3.45 -0.14 -19.56
CA LYS A 48 3.37 -1.18 -20.58
C LYS A 48 2.47 -0.75 -21.75
N PRO A 49 2.67 -1.31 -22.97
CA PRO A 49 1.85 -0.97 -24.12
C PRO A 49 0.36 -1.20 -23.86
N ALA A 50 -0.43 -0.13 -23.99
CA ALA A 50 -1.86 -0.18 -23.76
C ALA A 50 -2.61 -0.63 -25.01
N VAL A 51 -3.54 -1.57 -24.86
CA VAL A 51 -4.51 -1.93 -25.92
C VAL A 51 -5.59 -0.83 -26.04
N LYS A 52 -5.90 -0.19 -24.90
CA LYS A 52 -6.88 0.90 -24.79
C LYS A 52 -6.51 1.75 -23.59
N SER A 53 -6.70 3.07 -23.70
CA SER A 53 -6.58 3.99 -22.56
C SER A 53 -7.94 4.58 -22.22
N ILE A 54 -8.25 4.72 -20.94
CA ILE A 54 -9.49 5.32 -20.44
C ILE A 54 -9.10 6.53 -19.59
N LYS A 55 -9.50 7.73 -20.02
CA LYS A 55 -9.32 8.95 -19.23
C LYS A 55 -10.42 9.02 -18.19
N SER A 56 -10.04 9.03 -16.92
CA SER A 56 -10.94 9.16 -15.78
C SER A 56 -11.27 10.63 -15.50
N SER A 57 -12.41 10.88 -14.85
CA SER A 57 -12.83 12.24 -14.45
C SER A 57 -11.90 12.89 -13.43
N ASP A 58 -11.15 12.08 -12.69
CA ASP A 58 -10.23 12.51 -11.65
C ASP A 58 -8.80 12.81 -12.13
N GLY A 59 -8.57 12.79 -13.46
CA GLY A 59 -7.31 13.11 -14.11
C GLY A 59 -6.38 11.91 -14.34
N ASP A 60 -6.76 10.72 -13.86
CA ASP A 60 -6.05 9.47 -14.12
C ASP A 60 -6.26 9.00 -15.57
N ILE A 61 -5.28 8.26 -16.09
CA ILE A 61 -5.41 7.47 -17.30
C ILE A 61 -5.23 6.01 -16.92
N MET A 62 -6.23 5.18 -17.19
CA MET A 62 -6.16 3.74 -17.01
C MET A 62 -5.80 3.09 -18.34
N ASP A 63 -4.62 2.48 -18.40
CA ASP A 63 -4.14 1.71 -19.53
C ASP A 63 -4.56 0.25 -19.38
N CYS A 64 -5.35 -0.23 -20.32
CA CYS A 64 -5.72 -1.63 -20.42
C CYS A 64 -4.57 -2.40 -21.07
N VAL A 65 -3.77 -3.07 -20.25
CA VAL A 65 -2.58 -3.82 -20.67
C VAL A 65 -2.93 -5.29 -20.74
N ARG A 66 -2.43 -6.04 -21.73
CA ARG A 66 -2.63 -7.49 -21.80
C ARG A 66 -2.12 -8.14 -20.52
N ILE A 67 -2.84 -9.14 -20.00
CA ILE A 67 -2.48 -9.82 -18.75
C ILE A 67 -1.04 -10.35 -18.82
N SER A 68 -0.58 -10.82 -19.99
CA SER A 68 0.78 -11.33 -20.24
C SER A 68 1.89 -10.28 -20.24
N ASP A 69 1.54 -9.00 -20.37
CA ASP A 69 2.50 -7.92 -20.61
C ASP A 69 2.68 -7.03 -19.37
N GLN A 70 2.05 -7.39 -18.25
CA GLN A 70 2.03 -6.59 -17.03
C GLN A 70 3.40 -6.53 -16.34
N PRO A 71 3.67 -5.49 -15.52
CA PRO A 71 4.96 -5.28 -14.85
C PRO A 71 5.44 -6.42 -13.94
N ALA A 72 4.53 -7.30 -13.50
CA ALA A 72 4.86 -8.48 -12.70
C ALA A 72 6.00 -9.32 -13.31
N PHE A 73 6.03 -9.45 -14.65
CA PHE A 73 6.97 -10.31 -15.37
C PHE A 73 8.35 -9.68 -15.61
N ASP A 74 8.54 -8.42 -15.22
CA ASP A 74 9.88 -7.83 -15.14
C ASP A 74 10.67 -8.42 -13.96
N HIS A 75 9.98 -9.06 -13.00
CA HIS A 75 10.63 -9.77 -11.90
C HIS A 75 11.42 -10.98 -12.43
N PRO A 76 12.71 -11.15 -12.08
CA PRO A 76 13.54 -12.23 -12.59
C PRO A 76 12.95 -13.63 -12.39
N LEU A 77 12.30 -13.87 -11.25
CA LEU A 77 11.65 -15.15 -10.93
C LEU A 77 10.38 -15.44 -11.74
N LEU A 78 9.81 -14.45 -12.44
CA LEU A 78 8.50 -14.56 -13.09
C LEU A 78 8.55 -14.50 -14.63
N LYS A 79 9.72 -14.39 -15.25
CA LYS A 79 9.85 -14.24 -16.72
C LYS A 79 9.11 -15.30 -17.55
N ASN A 80 9.07 -16.55 -17.06
CA ASN A 80 8.41 -17.69 -17.72
C ASN A 80 7.24 -18.23 -16.88
N HIS A 81 6.66 -17.40 -16.03
CA HIS A 81 5.60 -17.83 -15.12
C HIS A 81 4.30 -18.15 -15.87
N THR A 82 3.69 -19.30 -15.57
CA THR A 82 2.38 -19.65 -16.13
C THR A 82 1.27 -18.98 -15.34
N ILE A 83 0.47 -18.16 -16.02
CA ILE A 83 -0.57 -17.36 -15.39
C ILE A 83 -1.74 -18.25 -14.95
N LYS A 84 -1.98 -18.32 -13.65
CA LYS A 84 -3.18 -18.92 -13.07
C LYS A 84 -4.32 -17.91 -13.14
N MET A 85 -5.45 -18.28 -13.75
CA MET A 85 -6.61 -17.38 -13.89
C MET A 85 -7.57 -17.45 -12.71
N ARG A 86 -7.54 -18.54 -11.92
CA ARG A 86 -8.35 -18.74 -10.73
C ARG A 86 -7.61 -19.61 -9.71
N PRO A 87 -7.91 -19.45 -8.41
CA PRO A 87 -7.47 -20.38 -7.37
C PRO A 87 -8.09 -21.78 -7.59
N ILE A 88 -7.44 -22.82 -7.08
CA ILE A 88 -7.99 -24.17 -6.99
C ILE A 88 -8.92 -24.27 -5.77
N TYR A 89 -8.53 -23.71 -4.63
CA TYR A 89 -9.34 -23.70 -3.42
C TYR A 89 -9.65 -22.27 -2.94
N HIS A 90 -10.86 -22.07 -2.45
CA HIS A 90 -11.33 -20.82 -1.88
C HIS A 90 -11.84 -21.02 -0.44
N PRO A 91 -11.45 -20.18 0.55
CA PRO A 91 -11.83 -20.37 1.95
C PRO A 91 -13.34 -20.32 2.23
N ASN A 92 -14.11 -19.75 1.31
CA ASN A 92 -15.57 -19.84 1.27
C ASN A 92 -16.00 -20.57 -0.01
N PRO A 93 -16.19 -21.89 -0.01
CA PRO A 93 -16.79 -22.57 -1.15
C PRO A 93 -18.22 -22.06 -1.28
N VAL A 94 -18.49 -21.20 -2.26
CA VAL A 94 -19.86 -20.91 -2.65
C VAL A 94 -20.31 -22.12 -3.46
N ASP A 95 -21.31 -22.82 -2.94
CA ASP A 95 -21.98 -23.91 -3.65
C ASP A 95 -22.58 -23.31 -4.94
N ASP A 96 -22.07 -23.73 -6.12
CA ASP A 96 -22.45 -23.19 -7.43
C ASP A 96 -23.97 -23.24 -7.68
N ASN A 97 -24.68 -24.09 -6.94
CA ASN A 97 -26.14 -24.25 -6.99
C ASN A 97 -26.95 -23.20 -6.20
N LYS A 98 -26.30 -22.29 -5.45
CA LYS A 98 -26.97 -21.22 -4.66
C LYS A 98 -26.75 -19.81 -5.20
N VAL A 99 -26.18 -19.68 -6.41
CA VAL A 99 -25.94 -18.39 -7.07
C VAL A 99 -27.25 -17.64 -7.35
N SER A 100 -28.40 -18.31 -7.44
CA SER A 100 -29.70 -17.65 -7.66
C SER A 100 -30.41 -17.21 -6.37
N SER A 101 -30.08 -17.80 -5.23
CA SER A 101 -30.78 -17.60 -3.95
C SER A 101 -30.05 -16.70 -2.95
N LEU A 102 -28.73 -16.52 -3.10
CA LEU A 102 -27.94 -15.66 -2.20
C LEU A 102 -27.89 -14.18 -2.63
N VAL A 103 -28.12 -13.88 -3.91
CA VAL A 103 -28.18 -12.47 -4.39
C VAL A 103 -29.36 -11.72 -3.78
N ASN A 104 -30.39 -12.43 -3.30
CA ASN A 104 -31.60 -11.84 -2.72
C ASN A 104 -31.71 -12.00 -1.19
N ALA A 105 -30.80 -12.73 -0.53
CA ALA A 105 -30.90 -13.04 0.91
C ALA A 105 -29.82 -12.40 1.79
N THR A 106 -28.78 -11.78 1.22
CA THR A 106 -27.77 -10.99 1.97
C THR A 106 -27.69 -9.53 1.49
N ALA A 107 -28.74 -9.03 0.86
CA ALA A 107 -28.95 -7.60 0.77
C ALA A 107 -29.26 -7.10 2.19
N ASP A 108 -28.21 -6.83 2.96
CA ASP A 108 -28.28 -5.93 4.11
C ASP A 108 -29.09 -4.72 3.64
N ARG A 109 -30.26 -4.51 4.23
CA ARG A 109 -31.18 -3.39 3.92
C ARG A 109 -30.59 -2.01 4.29
N HIS A 110 -29.30 -1.95 4.60
CA HIS A 110 -28.52 -0.73 4.67
C HIS A 110 -27.75 -0.57 3.35
N SER A 111 -28.38 0.17 2.43
CA SER A 111 -27.86 0.67 1.16
C SER A 111 -26.40 1.19 1.26
N SER A 112 -25.40 0.31 1.15
CA SER A 112 -24.05 0.70 0.75
C SER A 112 -24.06 0.79 -0.77
N SER A 113 -23.99 2.00 -1.33
CA SER A 113 -23.67 2.14 -2.75
C SER A 113 -22.36 1.39 -3.02
N SER A 114 -22.36 0.44 -3.97
CA SER A 114 -21.18 -0.39 -4.21
C SER A 114 -19.97 0.51 -4.47
N ILE A 115 -18.92 0.40 -3.65
CA ILE A 115 -17.68 1.17 -3.88
C ILE A 115 -17.21 0.89 -5.30
N THR A 116 -17.01 1.96 -6.05
CA THR A 116 -16.50 1.94 -7.42
C THR A 116 -15.17 2.68 -7.49
N GLN A 117 -14.55 2.63 -8.66
CA GLN A 117 -13.43 3.50 -8.98
C GLN A 117 -13.85 4.45 -10.08
N LEU A 118 -13.48 5.73 -9.96
CA LEU A 118 -14.02 6.79 -10.81
C LEU A 118 -13.83 6.53 -12.31
N TRP A 119 -12.72 5.89 -12.71
CA TRP A 119 -12.47 5.55 -14.11
C TRP A 119 -13.53 4.63 -14.73
N ARG A 120 -14.29 3.87 -13.92
CA ARG A 120 -15.33 2.94 -14.37
C ARG A 120 -16.54 3.64 -14.97
N SER A 121 -16.79 4.90 -14.63
CA SER A 121 -17.85 5.69 -15.28
C SER A 121 -17.53 5.97 -16.76
N ASN A 122 -16.25 5.97 -17.11
CA ASN A 122 -15.76 6.35 -18.44
C ASN A 122 -15.43 5.13 -19.32
N GLY A 123 -15.56 3.91 -18.78
CA GLY A 123 -15.42 2.69 -19.57
C GLY A 123 -14.99 1.48 -18.76
N LYS A 124 -14.67 0.41 -19.50
CA LYS A 124 -14.19 -0.87 -18.97
C LYS A 124 -13.03 -1.36 -19.84
N CYS A 125 -12.08 -2.08 -19.22
CA CYS A 125 -11.02 -2.74 -19.97
C CYS A 125 -11.54 -4.00 -20.70
N PRO A 126 -11.08 -4.27 -21.93
CA PRO A 126 -11.42 -5.50 -22.65
C PRO A 126 -11.10 -6.78 -21.87
N LYS A 127 -11.75 -7.90 -22.23
CA LYS A 127 -11.34 -9.22 -21.71
C LYS A 127 -9.89 -9.52 -22.12
N GLY A 128 -9.14 -10.19 -21.25
CA GLY A 128 -7.72 -10.49 -21.47
C GLY A 128 -6.76 -9.32 -21.17
N THR A 129 -7.27 -8.20 -20.65
CA THR A 129 -6.46 -7.05 -20.22
C THR A 129 -6.73 -6.68 -18.77
N ILE A 130 -5.79 -6.02 -18.11
CA ILE A 130 -5.93 -5.45 -16.77
C ILE A 130 -5.78 -3.91 -16.84
N PRO A 131 -6.54 -3.15 -16.03
CA PRO A 131 -6.33 -1.72 -15.91
C PRO A 131 -5.09 -1.42 -15.06
N ILE A 132 -4.15 -0.66 -15.62
CA ILE A 132 -2.98 -0.13 -14.91
C ILE A 132 -3.07 1.38 -14.95
N ARG A 133 -2.95 2.05 -13.79
CA ARG A 133 -2.87 3.51 -13.77
C ARG A 133 -1.55 3.93 -14.41
N ARG A 134 -1.62 4.76 -15.46
CA ARG A 134 -0.43 5.32 -16.12
C ARG A 134 0.39 6.12 -15.12
N THR A 135 1.67 5.78 -15.02
CA THR A 135 2.65 6.56 -14.25
C THR A 135 3.06 7.76 -15.08
N LYS A 136 2.98 8.96 -14.50
CA LYS A 136 3.40 10.19 -15.15
C LYS A 136 4.80 10.60 -14.69
N ARG A 137 5.44 11.49 -15.44
CA ARG A 137 6.80 11.96 -15.13
C ARG A 137 6.86 12.63 -13.77
N GLU A 138 5.89 13.49 -13.50
CA GLU A 138 5.68 14.19 -12.23
C GLU A 138 5.47 13.23 -11.06
N ASP A 139 5.01 11.99 -11.30
CA ASP A 139 4.89 10.99 -10.22
C ASP A 139 6.26 10.52 -9.74
N ILE A 140 7.19 10.31 -10.67
CA ILE A 140 8.57 9.89 -10.36
C ILE A 140 9.32 11.05 -9.69
N LEU A 141 9.15 12.28 -10.19
CA LEU A 141 9.85 13.46 -9.66
C LEU A 141 9.40 13.87 -8.25
N ARG A 142 8.26 13.37 -7.73
CA ARG A 142 7.86 13.55 -6.31
C ARG A 142 8.60 12.60 -5.37
N ALA A 143 9.18 11.52 -5.88
CA ALA A 143 10.05 10.66 -5.07
C ALA A 143 11.36 11.39 -4.74
N SER A 144 12.08 10.92 -3.72
CA SER A 144 13.39 11.49 -3.36
C SER A 144 14.47 11.24 -4.42
N SER A 145 14.28 10.18 -5.19
CA SER A 145 15.14 9.77 -6.31
C SER A 145 14.36 8.81 -7.21
N VAL A 146 14.80 8.66 -8.46
CA VAL A 146 14.20 7.70 -9.42
C VAL A 146 14.19 6.28 -8.84
N ASP A 147 15.28 5.86 -8.20
CA ASP A 147 15.42 4.53 -7.61
C ASP A 147 14.51 4.26 -6.41
N SER A 148 14.08 5.32 -5.72
CA SER A 148 13.17 5.27 -4.57
C SER A 148 11.70 5.33 -4.96
N TYR A 149 11.37 5.60 -6.23
CA TYR A 149 9.98 5.66 -6.67
C TYR A 149 9.24 4.34 -6.39
N GLY A 150 8.09 4.44 -5.73
CA GLY A 150 7.27 3.30 -5.38
C GLY A 150 7.84 2.39 -4.28
N LYS A 151 9.03 2.64 -3.73
CA LYS A 151 9.61 1.83 -2.64
C LYS A 151 9.34 2.47 -1.28
N LYS A 152 9.18 1.64 -0.25
CA LYS A 152 9.29 2.09 1.14
C LYS A 152 10.78 2.31 1.46
N LYS A 153 11.09 3.23 2.38
CA LYS A 153 12.49 3.49 2.76
C LYS A 153 13.04 2.26 3.49
N SER A 154 14.25 1.85 3.12
CA SER A 154 15.00 0.79 3.80
C SER A 154 15.54 1.32 5.13
N PHE A 155 15.23 0.63 6.22
CA PHE A 155 15.68 0.99 7.56
C PHE A 155 17.13 0.49 7.75
N ILE A 156 18.11 1.39 7.60
CA ILE A 156 19.51 1.12 7.99
C ILE A 156 19.62 1.43 9.48
N GLY A 157 19.23 0.46 10.32
CA GLY A 157 19.28 0.57 11.78
C GLY A 157 18.01 0.03 12.42
N LYS A 158 18.16 -1.09 13.14
CA LYS A 158 17.23 -1.71 14.10
C LYS A 158 15.81 -1.13 14.11
N SER A 159 14.92 -1.73 13.32
CA SER A 159 13.49 -1.76 13.65
C SER A 159 13.17 -3.23 13.90
N SER A 160 13.11 -3.60 15.18
CA SER A 160 12.58 -4.90 15.54
C SER A 160 11.05 -4.82 15.48
N PHE A 161 10.38 -5.94 15.20
CA PHE A 161 8.94 -6.12 15.45
C PHE A 161 8.54 -5.84 16.92
N ILE A 162 9.53 -5.66 17.81
CA ILE A 162 9.40 -5.41 19.25
C ILE A 162 9.36 -3.89 19.56
N ASP A 163 9.73 -2.99 18.64
CA ASP A 163 9.72 -1.53 18.94
C ASP A 163 8.33 -0.88 18.87
N VAL A 164 7.32 -1.60 18.41
CA VAL A 164 5.93 -1.28 18.72
C VAL A 164 5.74 -1.24 20.25
N GLU A 165 6.49 -2.02 21.04
CA GLU A 165 6.44 -1.96 22.50
C GLU A 165 7.35 -0.87 23.12
N LEU A 166 8.21 -0.21 22.32
CA LEU A 166 9.26 0.72 22.79
C LEU A 166 9.22 2.13 22.17
N GLY A 167 8.24 2.44 21.31
CA GLY A 167 7.93 3.81 20.89
C GLY A 167 8.95 4.48 19.97
N VAL A 168 9.86 3.74 19.33
CA VAL A 168 10.78 4.29 18.31
C VAL A 168 10.19 4.04 16.94
N THR A 169 9.38 4.99 16.49
CA THR A 169 8.85 5.00 15.13
C THR A 169 9.54 6.09 14.33
N ASP A 170 10.01 5.78 13.12
CA ASP A 170 10.65 6.75 12.19
C ASP A 170 9.60 7.70 11.58
N GLY A 171 8.82 8.35 12.46
CA GLY A 171 7.62 9.11 12.14
C GLY A 171 6.39 8.24 11.86
N HIS A 172 6.47 6.91 11.87
CA HIS A 172 5.31 6.05 11.60
C HIS A 172 4.43 5.87 12.84
N GLU A 173 3.15 6.20 12.81
CA GLU A 173 2.28 6.01 13.98
C GLU A 173 1.12 5.08 13.66
N TYR A 174 0.69 4.31 14.66
CA TYR A 174 -0.16 3.14 14.45
C TYR A 174 -1.40 3.15 15.34
N ALA A 175 -2.46 2.52 14.85
CA ALA A 175 -3.55 1.98 15.67
C ALA A 175 -3.96 0.64 15.06
N VAL A 176 -3.42 -0.44 15.63
CA VAL A 176 -3.41 -1.78 15.02
C VAL A 176 -3.87 -2.86 15.97
N ALA A 177 -4.52 -3.86 15.40
CA ALA A 177 -4.82 -5.13 16.05
C ALA A 177 -4.00 -6.24 15.38
N SER A 178 -3.49 -7.19 16.17
CA SER A 178 -2.65 -8.29 15.71
C SER A 178 -3.08 -9.61 16.33
N THR A 179 -2.92 -10.70 15.58
CA THR A 179 -2.95 -12.03 16.17
C THR A 179 -1.73 -12.25 17.06
N LYS A 180 -1.82 -13.20 18.00
CA LYS A 180 -0.61 -13.81 18.57
C LYS A 180 0.19 -14.51 17.46
N THR A 181 1.48 -14.73 17.70
CA THR A 181 2.32 -15.53 16.80
C THR A 181 1.73 -16.93 16.64
N GLY A 182 1.62 -17.39 15.40
CA GLY A 182 0.99 -18.66 15.07
C GLY A 182 1.27 -19.09 13.64
N GLN A 183 0.41 -19.94 13.09
CA GLN A 183 0.45 -20.34 11.68
C GLN A 183 -0.86 -19.96 11.01
N PHE A 184 -0.77 -19.06 10.04
CA PHE A 184 -1.93 -18.54 9.33
C PHE A 184 -1.74 -18.70 7.83
N TYR A 185 -2.84 -18.94 7.14
CA TYR A 185 -2.90 -19.15 5.68
C TYR A 185 -3.68 -18.05 5.00
N GLY A 186 -4.00 -16.97 5.71
CA GLY A 186 -4.76 -15.87 5.15
C GLY A 186 -5.45 -15.01 6.19
N SER A 187 -6.11 -13.99 5.69
CA SER A 187 -6.81 -12.94 6.43
C SER A 187 -8.02 -12.49 5.64
N LYS A 188 -9.13 -12.25 6.32
CA LYS A 188 -10.32 -11.62 5.76
C LYS A 188 -10.86 -10.57 6.72
N SER A 189 -11.18 -9.40 6.19
CA SER A 189 -11.79 -8.32 6.98
C SER A 189 -12.51 -7.31 6.09
N ALA A 190 -13.47 -6.60 6.67
CA ALA A 190 -14.13 -5.45 6.05
C ALA A 190 -13.55 -4.15 6.64
N LEU A 191 -12.90 -3.37 5.78
CA LEU A 191 -12.23 -2.11 6.12
C LEU A 191 -13.16 -0.95 5.80
N ASN A 192 -13.53 -0.17 6.82
CA ASN A 192 -14.29 1.06 6.60
C ASN A 192 -13.47 2.06 5.78
N LEU A 193 -14.09 2.69 4.78
CA LEU A 193 -13.44 3.55 3.80
C LEU A 193 -13.68 5.03 4.13
N TRP A 194 -12.61 5.78 4.37
CA TRP A 194 -12.63 7.22 4.63
C TRP A 194 -11.64 7.96 3.73
N ASN A 195 -11.78 9.28 3.64
CA ASN A 195 -10.80 10.16 3.00
C ASN A 195 -10.12 11.11 4.01
N PRO A 196 -9.20 10.60 4.84
CA PRO A 196 -8.54 11.39 5.87
C PRO A 196 -7.77 12.58 5.28
N LYS A 197 -7.74 13.69 6.01
CA LYS A 197 -6.86 14.82 5.68
C LYS A 197 -5.45 14.51 6.12
N VAL A 198 -4.50 14.64 5.21
CA VAL A 198 -3.05 14.52 5.46
C VAL A 198 -2.45 15.92 5.37
N GLN A 199 -1.71 16.35 6.39
CA GLN A 199 -1.20 17.71 6.48
C GLN A 199 -0.08 17.94 5.47
N GLU A 200 0.92 17.07 5.45
CA GLU A 200 2.11 17.24 4.62
C GLU A 200 2.08 16.32 3.39
N SER A 201 2.60 16.79 2.25
CA SER A 201 2.54 16.04 0.99
C SER A 201 3.41 14.77 1.00
N ASN A 202 4.43 14.71 1.87
CA ASN A 202 5.30 13.56 2.10
C ASN A 202 4.80 12.62 3.21
N GLU A 203 3.67 12.91 3.84
CA GLU A 203 2.97 12.02 4.76
C GLU A 203 1.95 11.15 4.02
N PHE A 204 1.48 10.10 4.70
CA PHE A 204 0.33 9.32 4.28
C PHE A 204 -0.56 9.00 5.46
N SER A 205 -1.78 8.57 5.13
CA SER A 205 -2.68 7.88 6.06
C SER A 205 -3.30 6.70 5.35
N LEU A 206 -3.24 5.52 5.97
CA LEU A 206 -3.72 4.28 5.38
C LEU A 206 -4.51 3.43 6.36
N THR A 207 -5.28 2.50 5.82
CA THR A 207 -5.90 1.39 6.54
C THR A 207 -5.67 0.11 5.76
N GLN A 208 -5.18 -0.93 6.43
CA GLN A 208 -4.77 -2.14 5.73
C GLN A 208 -4.84 -3.42 6.57
N THR A 209 -4.61 -4.53 5.86
CA THR A 209 -4.26 -5.83 6.40
C THR A 209 -2.80 -6.15 6.07
N TRP A 210 -2.05 -6.66 7.05
CA TRP A 210 -0.71 -7.21 6.86
C TRP A 210 -0.74 -8.73 7.05
N VAL A 211 -0.16 -9.45 6.10
CA VAL A 211 0.16 -10.89 6.21
C VAL A 211 1.66 -11.00 6.36
N VAL A 212 2.12 -11.44 7.54
CA VAL A 212 3.52 -11.33 7.96
C VAL A 212 4.14 -12.72 8.08
N GLY A 213 5.37 -12.89 7.59
CA GLY A 213 6.18 -14.09 7.78
C GLY A 213 7.61 -13.75 8.21
N GLY A 214 8.06 -14.35 9.31
CA GLY A 214 9.39 -14.08 9.88
C GLY A 214 9.48 -12.74 10.61
N THR A 215 10.70 -12.35 10.99
CA THR A 215 11.05 -11.08 11.62
C THR A 215 12.12 -10.33 10.82
N TYR A 216 12.37 -9.06 11.11
CA TYR A 216 13.45 -8.28 10.48
C TYR A 216 14.82 -8.99 10.56
N ASP A 217 15.16 -9.55 11.71
CA ASP A 217 16.42 -10.27 11.92
C ASP A 217 16.56 -11.55 11.07
N THR A 218 15.43 -12.18 10.77
CA THR A 218 15.38 -13.45 10.00
C THR A 218 15.01 -13.25 8.52
N GLY A 219 14.89 -12.00 8.05
CA GLY A 219 14.47 -11.66 6.70
C GLY A 219 12.95 -11.61 6.54
N LEU A 220 12.33 -10.56 7.09
CA LEU A 220 10.88 -10.33 7.09
C LEU A 220 10.24 -10.43 5.71
N ASN A 221 9.08 -11.07 5.63
CA ASN A 221 8.20 -11.07 4.47
C ASN A 221 6.87 -10.43 4.83
N THR A 222 6.33 -9.58 3.96
CA THR A 222 4.98 -9.03 4.12
C THR A 222 4.20 -9.02 2.81
N ILE A 223 2.89 -9.20 2.92
CA ILE A 223 1.89 -8.85 1.92
C ILE A 223 0.93 -7.86 2.58
N GLU A 224 0.69 -6.74 1.91
CA GLU A 224 -0.06 -5.60 2.41
C GLU A 224 -1.14 -5.22 1.41
N ALA A 225 -2.37 -5.04 1.86
CA ALA A 225 -3.46 -4.53 1.02
C ALA A 225 -4.46 -3.70 1.82
N GLY A 226 -4.94 -2.62 1.21
CA GLY A 226 -5.83 -1.68 1.86
C GLY A 226 -6.12 -0.45 1.02
N TRP A 227 -6.47 0.64 1.68
CA TRP A 227 -6.62 1.95 1.05
C TRP A 227 -5.72 2.98 1.74
N GLN A 228 -5.28 3.98 0.98
CA GLN A 228 -4.44 5.05 1.50
C GLN A 228 -4.70 6.39 0.81
N VAL A 229 -4.44 7.49 1.53
CA VAL A 229 -4.25 8.84 1.00
C VAL A 229 -2.76 9.13 1.06
N TYR A 230 -2.11 9.25 -0.10
CA TYR A 230 -0.66 9.46 -0.18
C TYR A 230 -0.28 10.39 -1.35
N GLN A 231 -0.21 11.69 -1.06
CA GLN A 231 0.04 12.73 -2.07
C GLN A 231 1.38 12.56 -2.78
N ARG A 232 2.44 12.18 -2.06
CA ARG A 232 3.75 11.95 -2.67
C ARG A 232 3.70 10.92 -3.78
N LEU A 233 2.98 9.81 -3.58
CA LEU A 233 2.87 8.74 -4.55
C LEU A 233 1.88 9.07 -5.68
N TYR A 234 0.76 9.72 -5.36
CA TYR A 234 -0.38 9.85 -6.29
C TYR A 234 -0.60 11.25 -6.87
N GLY A 235 0.00 12.28 -6.28
CA GLY A 235 -0.15 13.67 -6.72
C GLY A 235 -1.51 14.27 -6.37
N ASP A 236 -2.32 13.56 -5.58
CA ASP A 236 -3.63 14.03 -5.12
C ASP A 236 -3.97 13.52 -3.71
N THR A 237 -5.09 14.01 -3.19
CA THR A 237 -5.60 13.71 -1.84
C THR A 237 -6.73 12.68 -1.84
N LYS A 238 -6.84 11.88 -2.91
CA LYS A 238 -7.90 10.88 -3.04
C LYS A 238 -7.50 9.59 -2.34
N THR A 239 -8.47 8.96 -1.71
CA THR A 239 -8.30 7.62 -1.17
C THR A 239 -8.21 6.61 -2.31
N ARG A 240 -7.13 5.83 -2.30
CA ARG A 240 -6.77 4.92 -3.39
C ARG A 240 -6.51 3.52 -2.85
N LEU A 241 -6.99 2.52 -3.57
CA LEU A 241 -6.66 1.12 -3.31
C LEU A 241 -5.15 0.95 -3.47
N PHE A 242 -4.49 0.26 -2.55
CA PHE A 242 -3.08 -0.06 -2.69
C PHE A 242 -2.80 -1.50 -2.29
N ILE A 243 -1.68 -1.99 -2.82
CA ILE A 243 -1.02 -3.19 -2.34
C ILE A 243 0.48 -2.89 -2.20
N TYR A 244 1.14 -3.64 -1.32
CA TYR A 244 2.59 -3.69 -1.19
C TYR A 244 3.01 -5.12 -0.83
N TRP A 245 4.25 -5.49 -1.13
CA TRP A 245 4.83 -6.74 -0.63
C TRP A 245 6.34 -6.61 -0.51
N THR A 246 6.97 -7.38 0.36
CA THR A 246 8.44 -7.53 0.42
C THR A 246 8.79 -8.95 0.86
N SER A 247 9.97 -9.43 0.45
CA SER A 247 10.56 -10.68 0.93
C SER A 247 11.91 -10.50 1.62
N ASP A 248 12.34 -9.25 1.85
CA ASP A 248 13.63 -8.90 2.44
C ASP A 248 13.55 -7.75 3.45
N GLY A 249 12.39 -7.56 4.08
CA GLY A 249 12.18 -6.53 5.08
C GLY A 249 12.35 -5.10 4.54
N TYR A 250 11.80 -4.83 3.36
CA TYR A 250 11.77 -3.51 2.71
C TYR A 250 13.15 -2.99 2.26
N GLN A 251 14.14 -3.87 2.12
CA GLN A 251 15.49 -3.45 1.76
C GLN A 251 15.64 -3.18 0.25
N LYS A 252 15.36 -4.19 -0.57
CA LYS A 252 15.51 -4.12 -2.04
C LYS A 252 14.24 -4.56 -2.76
N THR A 253 13.48 -5.48 -2.17
CA THR A 253 12.24 -5.99 -2.77
C THR A 253 11.04 -5.12 -2.43
N GLY A 254 10.04 -5.16 -3.32
CA GLY A 254 8.76 -4.54 -3.07
C GLY A 254 8.57 -3.17 -3.68
N CYS A 255 7.32 -2.88 -3.99
CA CYS A 255 6.87 -1.58 -4.45
C CYS A 255 5.37 -1.43 -4.31
N TYR A 256 4.90 -0.20 -4.26
CA TYR A 256 3.48 0.11 -4.27
C TYR A 256 2.86 -0.28 -5.61
N ASN A 257 1.67 -0.88 -5.54
CA ASN A 257 0.82 -1.20 -6.68
C ASN A 257 1.46 -2.19 -7.67
N LEU A 258 1.17 -2.05 -8.96
CA LEU A 258 1.62 -2.97 -10.00
C LEU A 258 2.98 -2.56 -10.58
N CYS A 259 4.06 -2.64 -9.80
CA CYS A 259 5.40 -2.49 -10.38
C CYS A 259 6.11 -3.83 -10.62
N SER A 260 5.91 -4.84 -9.75
CA SER A 260 6.56 -6.14 -9.86
C SER A 260 5.93 -7.17 -8.92
N GLY A 261 6.05 -8.46 -9.23
CA GLY A 261 5.69 -9.59 -8.36
C GLY A 261 4.19 -9.94 -8.30
N PHE A 262 3.30 -8.97 -8.10
CA PHE A 262 1.86 -9.25 -8.07
C PHE A 262 1.29 -9.45 -9.48
N ILE A 263 0.66 -10.59 -9.72
CA ILE A 263 0.02 -10.91 -11.00
C ILE A 263 -1.46 -10.63 -10.88
N GLN A 264 -1.90 -9.50 -11.46
CA GLN A 264 -3.32 -9.18 -11.58
C GLN A 264 -3.92 -9.93 -12.77
N THR A 265 -5.12 -10.48 -12.59
CA THR A 265 -5.88 -11.19 -13.63
C THR A 265 -7.25 -10.56 -13.89
N ASN A 266 -7.70 -9.70 -12.96
CA ASN A 266 -8.98 -9.03 -13.00
C ASN A 266 -8.95 -7.73 -13.82
N ASN A 267 -10.05 -7.43 -14.53
CA ASN A 267 -10.20 -6.22 -15.34
C ASN A 267 -11.26 -5.23 -14.82
N LYS A 268 -11.77 -5.48 -13.60
CA LYS A 268 -12.78 -4.66 -12.91
C LYS A 268 -12.15 -3.59 -12.04
N TYR A 269 -11.03 -3.89 -11.36
CA TYR A 269 -10.35 -2.98 -10.44
C TYR A 269 -8.94 -2.64 -10.92
N ALA A 270 -8.56 -1.37 -10.80
CA ALA A 270 -7.21 -0.87 -10.98
C ALA A 270 -6.55 -0.71 -9.61
N ILE A 271 -5.47 -1.43 -9.34
CA ILE A 271 -4.64 -1.16 -8.16
C ILE A 271 -4.02 0.25 -8.30
N GLY A 272 -4.07 1.05 -7.23
CA GLY A 272 -3.72 2.47 -7.25
C GLY A 272 -4.83 3.40 -7.75
N GLY A 273 -5.98 2.88 -8.20
CA GLY A 273 -7.14 3.68 -8.61
C GLY A 273 -7.90 4.28 -7.42
N SER A 274 -8.49 5.45 -7.63
CA SER A 274 -9.33 6.14 -6.64
C SER A 274 -10.57 5.32 -6.26
N LEU A 275 -11.00 5.43 -5.01
CA LEU A 275 -12.15 4.74 -4.44
C LEU A 275 -13.24 5.74 -4.09
N SER A 276 -14.48 5.48 -4.52
CA SER A 276 -15.61 6.37 -4.30
C SER A 276 -16.95 5.61 -4.32
N PRO A 277 -17.95 6.04 -3.53
CA PRO A 277 -17.87 7.08 -2.49
C PRO A 277 -17.15 6.60 -1.22
N THR A 278 -16.75 7.54 -0.35
CA THR A 278 -16.21 7.26 0.99
C THR A 278 -17.31 7.43 2.05
N SER A 279 -17.05 6.99 3.27
CA SER A 279 -17.98 7.13 4.40
C SER A 279 -18.17 8.59 4.81
N GLU A 280 -19.31 8.86 5.44
CA GLU A 280 -19.69 10.19 5.94
C GLU A 280 -20.01 10.15 7.43
N THR A 281 -19.69 11.23 8.16
CA THR A 281 -20.04 11.36 9.58
C THR A 281 -21.55 11.37 9.75
N ASP A 282 -22.06 10.49 10.61
CA ASP A 282 -23.49 10.26 10.85
C ASP A 282 -24.31 9.82 9.62
N GLY A 283 -23.64 9.61 8.48
CA GLY A 283 -24.22 9.30 7.18
C GLY A 283 -23.94 7.87 6.71
N THR A 284 -23.89 7.70 5.39
CA THR A 284 -23.66 6.39 4.76
C THR A 284 -22.24 5.90 5.05
N GLN A 285 -22.11 4.64 5.44
CA GLN A 285 -20.83 3.99 5.67
C GLN A 285 -20.45 3.13 4.48
N GLN A 286 -19.19 3.18 4.09
CA GLN A 286 -18.62 2.45 2.97
C GLN A 286 -17.52 1.53 3.45
N GLU A 287 -17.42 0.33 2.87
CA GLU A 287 -16.42 -0.66 3.26
C GLU A 287 -15.84 -1.44 2.09
N LEU A 288 -14.55 -1.76 2.20
CA LEU A 288 -13.86 -2.71 1.33
C LEU A 288 -13.62 -4.01 2.08
N THR A 289 -14.18 -5.11 1.58
CA THR A 289 -13.83 -6.45 2.07
C THR A 289 -12.62 -6.96 1.32
N ILE A 290 -11.55 -7.24 2.05
CA ILE A 290 -10.32 -7.83 1.51
C ILE A 290 -10.19 -9.25 2.07
N LEU A 291 -9.91 -10.20 1.19
CA LEU A 291 -9.51 -11.56 1.55
C LEU A 291 -8.16 -11.85 0.87
N ILE A 292 -7.16 -12.21 1.67
CA ILE A 292 -5.87 -12.70 1.20
C ILE A 292 -5.71 -14.12 1.74
N TRP A 293 -5.38 -15.09 0.89
CA TRP A 293 -5.19 -16.46 1.35
C TRP A 293 -4.18 -17.22 0.49
N LYS A 294 -3.58 -18.23 1.10
CA LYS A 294 -2.63 -19.15 0.46
C LYS A 294 -3.38 -20.33 -0.13
N ASP A 295 -3.39 -20.46 -1.45
CA ASP A 295 -4.02 -21.60 -2.13
C ASP A 295 -3.06 -22.80 -2.16
N ASN A 296 -2.95 -23.52 -1.03
CA ASN A 296 -2.07 -24.68 -0.90
C ASN A 296 -2.36 -25.77 -1.96
N ALA A 297 -3.63 -26.01 -2.28
CA ALA A 297 -4.03 -26.97 -3.31
C ALA A 297 -3.57 -26.53 -4.70
N GLY A 298 -3.56 -25.22 -4.97
CA GLY A 298 -3.07 -24.61 -6.21
C GLY A 298 -1.57 -24.34 -6.27
N GLY A 299 -0.75 -24.97 -5.42
CA GLY A 299 0.71 -24.79 -5.43
C GLY A 299 1.22 -23.68 -4.51
N GLY A 300 0.38 -23.16 -3.62
CA GLY A 300 0.76 -22.31 -2.50
C GLY A 300 0.85 -20.82 -2.79
N ASP A 301 0.32 -20.33 -3.90
CA ASP A 301 0.31 -18.90 -4.22
C ASP A 301 -0.66 -18.14 -3.31
N TRP A 302 -0.33 -16.87 -3.02
CA TRP A 302 -1.17 -16.01 -2.19
C TRP A 302 -2.14 -15.23 -3.07
N TRP A 303 -3.42 -15.57 -3.03
CA TRP A 303 -4.47 -14.90 -3.78
C TRP A 303 -5.07 -13.74 -3.00
N MET A 304 -5.55 -12.74 -3.73
CA MET A 304 -6.28 -11.59 -3.19
C MET A 304 -7.67 -11.47 -3.83
N GLN A 305 -8.66 -11.22 -2.99
CA GLN A 305 -10.01 -10.81 -3.35
C GLN A 305 -10.34 -9.43 -2.80
N LEU A 306 -11.15 -8.71 -3.56
CA LEU A 306 -11.75 -7.44 -3.16
C LEU A 306 -13.26 -7.52 -3.39
N ASN A 307 -14.07 -7.36 -2.33
CA ASN A 307 -15.53 -7.44 -2.39
C ASN A 307 -16.05 -8.72 -3.09
N GLY A 308 -15.37 -9.86 -2.85
CA GLY A 308 -15.68 -11.15 -3.46
C GLY A 308 -15.16 -11.35 -4.89
N GLU A 309 -14.57 -10.34 -5.51
CA GLU A 309 -13.96 -10.43 -6.84
C GLU A 309 -12.48 -10.81 -6.71
N THR A 310 -12.09 -11.92 -7.34
CA THR A 310 -10.67 -12.33 -7.38
C THR A 310 -9.89 -11.33 -8.22
N ILE A 311 -8.85 -10.74 -7.64
CA ILE A 311 -8.06 -9.67 -8.24
C ILE A 311 -6.80 -10.22 -8.91
N GLY A 312 -6.06 -11.07 -8.20
CA GLY A 312 -4.76 -11.56 -8.61
C GLY A 312 -4.07 -12.32 -7.48
N TYR A 313 -2.78 -12.58 -7.64
CA TYR A 313 -2.00 -13.33 -6.66
C TYR A 313 -0.52 -12.97 -6.65
N TRP A 314 0.14 -13.23 -5.53
CA TRP A 314 1.59 -13.27 -5.41
C TRP A 314 2.07 -14.73 -5.50
N PRO A 315 2.89 -15.07 -6.50
CA PRO A 315 3.53 -16.39 -6.56
C PRO A 315 4.31 -16.71 -5.30
N SER A 316 4.18 -17.94 -4.81
CA SER A 316 4.85 -18.39 -3.57
C SER A 316 6.39 -18.34 -3.66
N SER A 317 6.93 -18.40 -4.88
CA SER A 317 8.36 -18.32 -5.18
C SER A 317 8.99 -16.96 -4.88
N LEU A 318 8.18 -15.91 -4.70
CA LEU A 318 8.66 -14.59 -4.30
C LEU A 318 9.15 -14.54 -2.85
N PHE A 319 8.72 -15.49 -2.02
CA PHE A 319 8.86 -15.42 -0.57
C PHE A 319 9.78 -16.51 0.00
N THR A 320 10.35 -16.21 1.16
CA THR A 320 11.11 -17.16 1.99
C THR A 320 10.21 -17.76 3.06
N HIS A 321 9.70 -16.92 3.98
CA HIS A 321 8.84 -17.34 5.10
C HIS A 321 7.40 -17.57 4.66
N LEU A 322 6.81 -16.60 3.94
CA LEU A 322 5.43 -16.71 3.43
C LEU A 322 5.26 -17.83 2.39
N ARG A 323 6.36 -18.43 1.93
CA ARG A 323 6.29 -19.66 1.12
C ARG A 323 5.65 -20.81 1.88
N LYS A 324 5.81 -20.89 3.21
CA LYS A 324 5.19 -21.91 4.07
C LYS A 324 3.84 -21.46 4.62
N SER A 325 3.85 -20.40 5.43
CA SER A 325 2.66 -19.82 6.08
C SER A 325 3.00 -18.41 6.59
N ALA A 326 1.99 -17.65 7.00
CA ALA A 326 2.19 -16.45 7.79
C ALA A 326 2.40 -16.81 9.26
N SER A 327 3.21 -16.01 9.96
CA SER A 327 3.47 -16.10 11.40
C SER A 327 2.58 -15.17 12.20
N MET A 328 2.01 -14.14 11.57
CA MET A 328 1.13 -13.15 12.19
C MET A 328 0.24 -12.49 11.13
N ILE A 329 -0.96 -12.10 11.54
CA ILE A 329 -1.85 -11.23 10.75
C ILE A 329 -2.10 -9.96 11.55
N GLN A 330 -2.09 -8.81 10.89
CA GLN A 330 -2.41 -7.52 11.49
C GLN A 330 -3.43 -6.75 10.66
N TRP A 331 -4.16 -5.86 11.33
CA TRP A 331 -5.15 -4.97 10.73
C TRP A 331 -5.11 -3.63 11.43
N GLY A 332 -5.37 -2.54 10.71
CA GLY A 332 -5.50 -1.23 11.33
C GLY A 332 -5.00 -0.08 10.48
N GLY A 333 -4.74 1.04 11.15
CA GLY A 333 -4.26 2.27 10.55
C GLY A 333 -2.78 2.53 10.80
N GLU A 334 -2.17 3.22 9.83
CA GLU A 334 -0.79 3.72 9.89
C GLU A 334 -0.74 5.10 9.24
N ILE A 335 0.04 6.01 9.83
CA ILE A 335 0.32 7.33 9.28
C ILE A 335 1.81 7.62 9.32
N ILE A 336 2.25 8.62 8.56
CA ILE A 336 3.55 9.29 8.82
C ILE A 336 3.27 10.65 9.48
N ASN A 337 3.98 10.92 10.56
CA ASN A 337 4.09 12.19 11.25
C ASN A 337 5.52 12.71 11.10
N THR A 338 5.70 13.64 10.17
CA THR A 338 7.00 14.26 9.86
C THR A 338 7.43 15.30 10.87
N ARG A 339 6.51 15.75 11.73
CA ARG A 339 6.73 16.86 12.67
C ARG A 339 7.37 18.09 12.02
N SER A 340 6.95 18.43 10.79
CA SER A 340 7.53 19.51 9.95
C SER A 340 7.73 20.86 10.65
N GLN A 341 6.91 21.15 11.67
CA GLN A 341 6.94 22.38 12.46
C GLN A 341 7.41 22.15 13.92
N GLY A 342 8.16 21.09 14.18
CA GLY A 342 8.63 20.72 15.53
C GLY A 342 7.51 20.21 16.45
N ARG A 343 6.33 19.89 15.90
CA ARG A 343 5.13 19.45 16.61
C ARG A 343 4.39 18.39 15.83
N HIS A 344 3.50 17.64 16.46
CA HIS A 344 2.70 16.63 15.75
C HIS A 344 1.90 17.28 14.60
N THR A 345 1.75 16.59 13.48
CA THR A 345 0.92 17.06 12.36
C THR A 345 -0.57 16.79 12.60
N THR A 346 -1.45 17.51 11.92
CA THR A 346 -2.90 17.24 11.96
C THR A 346 -3.32 16.13 10.99
N THR A 347 -2.40 15.21 10.68
CA THR A 347 -2.69 14.09 9.79
C THR A 347 -3.67 13.15 10.47
N GLN A 348 -4.79 12.90 9.81
CA GLN A 348 -5.88 12.10 10.35
C GLN A 348 -5.65 10.62 10.08
N MET A 349 -6.00 9.76 11.03
CA MET A 349 -6.10 8.32 10.81
C MET A 349 -7.56 7.89 10.71
N GLY A 350 -7.88 7.04 9.72
CA GLY A 350 -9.25 6.58 9.50
C GLY A 350 -10.18 7.75 9.15
N SER A 351 -11.18 7.99 10.00
CA SER A 351 -12.12 9.11 9.86
C SER A 351 -11.60 10.43 10.45
N GLY A 352 -10.44 10.40 11.11
CA GLY A 352 -9.94 11.53 11.91
C GLY A 352 -10.61 11.68 13.28
N GLN A 353 -11.46 10.72 13.68
CA GLN A 353 -12.17 10.71 14.95
C GLN A 353 -11.67 9.60 15.85
N PHE A 354 -11.69 9.83 17.17
CA PHE A 354 -11.36 8.80 18.15
C PHE A 354 -12.42 7.69 18.19
N PRO A 355 -12.02 6.45 18.53
CA PRO A 355 -12.89 5.28 18.54
C PRO A 355 -14.08 5.38 19.51
N LYS A 356 -14.00 6.21 20.54
CA LYS A 356 -15.09 6.48 21.50
C LYS A 356 -16.31 7.19 20.89
N LEU A 357 -16.20 7.66 19.64
CA LEU A 357 -17.33 8.21 18.89
C LEU A 357 -18.15 7.15 18.14
N TRP A 358 -17.69 5.88 18.15
CA TRP A 358 -18.42 4.70 17.67
C TRP A 358 -18.85 4.76 16.19
N TYR A 359 -19.78 3.87 15.84
CA TYR A 359 -20.28 3.68 14.48
C TYR A 359 -20.81 4.99 13.87
N ARG A 360 -20.54 5.16 12.57
CA ARG A 360 -20.79 6.37 11.77
C ARG A 360 -19.93 7.59 12.07
N LYS A 361 -19.02 7.54 13.05
CA LYS A 361 -18.08 8.63 13.33
C LYS A 361 -16.65 8.17 13.34
N ALA A 362 -16.36 7.11 14.09
CA ALA A 362 -15.05 6.47 14.12
C ALA A 362 -14.89 5.50 12.94
N SER A 363 -13.66 5.36 12.47
CA SER A 363 -13.31 4.29 11.53
C SER A 363 -13.36 2.94 12.24
N TYR A 364 -13.61 1.87 11.50
CA TYR A 364 -13.61 0.51 12.03
C TYR A 364 -13.07 -0.50 11.02
N ILE A 365 -12.60 -1.63 11.56
CA ILE A 365 -12.41 -2.86 10.81
C ILE A 365 -13.24 -3.92 11.50
N ARG A 366 -14.07 -4.64 10.73
CA ARG A 366 -14.99 -5.67 11.25
C ARG A 366 -14.90 -6.97 10.48
N LYS A 367 -15.57 -8.00 10.99
CA LYS A 367 -15.53 -9.37 10.45
C LYS A 367 -14.08 -9.84 10.28
N ILE A 368 -13.28 -9.64 11.32
CA ILE A 368 -11.86 -10.01 11.33
C ILE A 368 -11.75 -11.52 11.49
N GLU A 369 -11.25 -12.16 10.43
CA GLU A 369 -11.09 -13.60 10.33
C GLU A 369 -9.69 -13.93 9.81
N THR A 370 -9.17 -15.08 10.22
CA THR A 370 -7.96 -15.69 9.67
C THR A 370 -8.32 -16.92 8.85
N VAL A 371 -7.40 -17.37 8.00
CA VAL A 371 -7.54 -18.66 7.28
C VAL A 371 -6.61 -19.68 7.93
N ASP A 372 -7.13 -20.84 8.29
CA ASP A 372 -6.34 -21.93 8.88
C ASP A 372 -5.74 -22.87 7.82
N GLN A 373 -5.01 -23.89 8.26
CA GLN A 373 -4.37 -24.87 7.37
C GLN A 373 -5.35 -25.68 6.52
N SER A 374 -6.58 -25.88 7.00
CA SER A 374 -7.67 -26.52 6.25
C SER A 374 -8.33 -25.57 5.23
N ASN A 375 -7.76 -24.36 5.06
CA ASN A 375 -8.32 -23.26 4.29
C ASN A 375 -9.72 -22.86 4.77
N ALA A 376 -10.03 -23.01 6.06
CA ALA A 376 -11.29 -22.55 6.64
C ALA A 376 -11.12 -21.17 7.27
N LEU A 377 -12.15 -20.33 7.19
CA LEU A 377 -12.20 -19.07 7.93
C LEU A 377 -12.41 -19.34 9.42
N ARG A 378 -11.64 -18.63 10.25
CA ARG A 378 -11.69 -18.67 11.71
C ARG A 378 -11.77 -17.26 12.26
N THR A 379 -12.63 -17.05 13.23
CA THR A 379 -12.64 -15.80 14.01
C THR A 379 -11.26 -15.54 14.61
N ALA A 380 -10.75 -14.32 14.48
CA ALA A 380 -9.43 -13.96 14.99
C ALA A 380 -9.51 -13.55 16.47
N GLU A 381 -8.56 -14.02 17.28
CA GLU A 381 -8.26 -13.42 18.57
C GLU A 381 -7.17 -12.37 18.40
N VAL A 382 -7.38 -11.16 18.94
CA VAL A 382 -6.50 -10.02 18.68
C VAL A 382 -6.04 -9.30 19.94
N SER A 383 -4.77 -8.88 19.93
CA SER A 383 -4.18 -7.87 20.82
C SER A 383 -4.08 -6.55 20.08
N THR A 384 -4.05 -5.42 20.80
CA THR A 384 -4.02 -4.08 20.20
C THR A 384 -2.79 -3.28 20.61
N TYR A 385 -2.31 -2.44 19.70
CA TYR A 385 -1.31 -1.41 19.93
C TYR A 385 -1.75 -0.09 19.32
N HIS A 386 -1.40 1.04 19.94
CA HIS A 386 -1.64 2.37 19.38
C HIS A 386 -0.66 3.42 19.92
N GLU A 387 -0.53 4.52 19.19
CA GLU A 387 0.21 5.71 19.64
C GLU A 387 -0.62 6.53 20.63
N GLN A 388 -0.23 6.51 21.92
CA GLN A 388 -1.03 7.09 22.99
C GLN A 388 -1.36 8.57 22.74
N ASN A 389 -2.61 8.95 23.03
CA ASN A 389 -3.17 10.31 22.90
C ASN A 389 -3.34 10.87 21.48
N CYS A 390 -2.59 10.39 20.48
CA CYS A 390 -2.67 10.86 19.09
C CYS A 390 -3.67 10.04 18.28
N TYR A 391 -3.60 8.72 18.42
CA TYR A 391 -4.47 7.74 17.75
C TYR A 391 -4.85 6.65 18.75
N ASP A 392 -6.08 6.15 18.67
CA ASP A 392 -6.58 5.19 19.66
C ASP A 392 -7.30 4.04 18.94
N ILE A 393 -7.41 2.91 19.63
CA ILE A 393 -8.08 1.69 19.16
C ILE A 393 -8.90 1.08 20.29
N LEU A 394 -10.15 0.73 19.99
CA LEU A 394 -11.04 0.04 20.92
C LEU A 394 -11.58 -1.22 20.27
N THR A 395 -11.06 -2.36 20.71
CA THR A 395 -11.52 -3.69 20.34
C THR A 395 -12.81 -4.06 21.06
N ARG A 396 -13.69 -4.75 20.34
CA ARG A 396 -14.88 -5.40 20.88
C ARG A 396 -15.08 -6.73 20.18
N ASN A 397 -15.76 -7.64 20.85
CA ASN A 397 -16.17 -8.90 20.26
C ASN A 397 -17.67 -9.06 20.49
N THR A 398 -18.42 -9.36 19.43
CA THR A 398 -19.85 -9.68 19.52
C THR A 398 -20.13 -10.96 18.76
N THR A 399 -21.19 -11.66 19.16
CA THR A 399 -21.68 -12.85 18.46
C THR A 399 -22.58 -12.51 17.27
N ASP A 400 -22.77 -11.22 16.97
CA ASP A 400 -23.60 -10.77 15.85
C ASP A 400 -22.83 -10.94 14.53
N ASN A 401 -23.51 -11.54 13.55
CA ASN A 401 -23.01 -11.80 12.22
C ASN A 401 -22.63 -10.53 11.46
N PHE A 402 -23.19 -9.36 11.82
CA PHE A 402 -22.79 -8.11 11.19
C PHE A 402 -21.39 -7.67 11.63
N TRP A 403 -21.06 -7.73 12.92
CA TRP A 403 -19.78 -7.22 13.43
C TRP A 403 -18.69 -8.29 13.53
N GLY A 404 -19.00 -9.46 14.08
CA GLY A 404 -18.01 -10.48 14.45
C GLY A 404 -16.96 -9.94 15.42
N THR A 405 -15.69 -10.29 15.22
CA THR A 405 -14.57 -9.59 15.86
C THR A 405 -14.26 -8.30 15.10
N TYR A 406 -14.16 -7.18 15.83
CA TYR A 406 -13.98 -5.86 15.25
C TYR A 406 -13.31 -4.88 16.21
N PHE A 407 -12.90 -3.74 15.67
CA PHE A 407 -12.46 -2.61 16.47
C PHE A 407 -12.80 -1.29 15.80
N PHE A 408 -12.99 -0.27 16.62
CA PHE A 408 -12.93 1.12 16.17
C PHE A 408 -11.52 1.64 16.33
N TYR A 409 -11.07 2.51 15.44
CA TYR A 409 -9.75 3.13 15.50
C TYR A 409 -9.75 4.51 14.84
N GLY A 410 -8.72 5.29 15.15
CA GLY A 410 -8.44 6.56 14.48
C GLY A 410 -8.06 7.66 15.45
N GLY A 411 -7.99 8.87 14.91
CA GLY A 411 -7.65 10.06 15.68
C GLY A 411 -7.30 11.23 14.76
N PRO A 412 -7.36 12.47 15.28
CA PRO A 412 -7.10 13.67 14.51
C PRO A 412 -5.61 13.96 14.29
N GLY A 413 -4.71 13.16 14.89
CA GLY A 413 -3.31 13.55 15.05
C GLY A 413 -3.20 14.63 16.12
N ARG A 414 -2.62 15.78 15.77
CA ARG A 414 -2.39 16.88 16.72
C ARG A 414 -3.66 17.33 17.45
N ASN A 415 -3.61 17.31 18.77
CA ASN A 415 -4.68 17.72 19.68
C ASN A 415 -4.09 18.16 21.05
N PRO A 416 -4.88 18.69 22.02
CA PRO A 416 -4.32 19.15 23.30
C PRO A 416 -3.53 18.10 24.10
N ASN A 417 -3.82 16.80 23.92
CA ASN A 417 -3.09 15.70 24.57
C ASN A 417 -1.98 15.12 23.67
N CYS A 418 -1.84 15.62 22.44
CA CYS A 418 -0.85 15.21 21.45
C CYS A 418 -0.38 16.47 20.68
N PRO A 419 0.51 17.29 21.26
CA PRO A 419 0.83 18.63 20.77
C PRO A 419 1.67 18.70 19.48
#